data_AF-A0A1I7Z186-F1
#
_entry.id   AF-A0A1I7Z186-F1
#
_cell.length_a   1.000
_cell.length_b   1.000
_cell.length_c   1.000
_cell.angle_alpha   90.00
_cell.angle_beta   90.00
_cell.angle_gamma   90.00
#
_symmetry.space_group_name_H-M   'P 1'
#
loop_
_entity.id
_entity.type
_entity.pdbx_description
1 polymer ?
#
loop_
_entity_poly.entity_id
_entity_poly.type
_entity_poly.pdbx_seq_one_letter_code
_entity_poly.pdbx_strand_id
1 'polypeptide(L)'
;MCGFSRNVKMILDFHEVPFKDYNVLEDQDLREGVKKFSEWPTIPQVYVNGTFVGGSDIMVSMHKEGEITEFFDEQGIPTKFSEKK
;
A
#
# COMPACT_ATOMS: atom_id res chain seq x y z
N MET A 1 0.83 -13.95 -9.72
CA MET A 1 0.58 -12.52 -9.44
C MET A 1 -0.92 -12.29 -9.34
N CYS A 2 -1.41 -11.72 -8.23
CA CYS A 2 -2.84 -11.49 -7.98
C CYS A 2 -3.28 -10.14 -8.57
N GLY A 3 -4.50 -10.05 -9.13
CA GLY A 3 -5.03 -8.81 -9.72
C GLY A 3 -5.10 -7.64 -8.73
N PHE A 4 -5.40 -7.91 -7.47
CA PHE A 4 -5.44 -6.90 -6.40
C PHE A 4 -4.06 -6.32 -6.08
N SER A 5 -3.01 -7.16 -6.04
CA SER A 5 -1.64 -6.69 -5.86
C SER A 5 -1.17 -5.79 -7.00
N ARG A 6 -1.63 -6.06 -8.22
CA ARG A 6 -1.34 -5.22 -9.39
C ARG A 6 -1.95 -3.83 -9.25
N ASN A 7 -3.17 -3.70 -8.73
CA ASN A 7 -3.82 -2.41 -8.52
C ASN A 7 -3.02 -1.53 -7.55
N VAL A 8 -2.62 -2.09 -6.40
CA VAL A 8 -1.79 -1.37 -5.42
C VAL A 8 -0.48 -0.91 -6.05
N LYS A 9 0.21 -1.80 -6.77
CA LYS A 9 1.45 -1.45 -7.46
C LYS A 9 1.26 -0.32 -8.48
N MET A 10 0.21 -0.39 -9.30
CA MET A 10 -0.08 0.66 -10.29
C MET A 10 -0.34 2.02 -9.64
N ILE A 11 -1.02 2.06 -8.50
CA ILE A 11 -1.26 3.31 -7.76
C ILE A 11 0.05 3.87 -7.23
N LEU A 12 0.86 3.05 -6.55
CA LEU A 12 2.16 3.50 -6.01
C LEU A 12 3.11 3.97 -7.14
N ASP A 13 3.17 3.23 -8.24
CA ASP A 13 3.94 3.60 -9.44
C ASP A 13 3.43 4.91 -10.05
N PHE A 14 2.11 5.13 -10.12
CA PHE A 14 1.50 6.36 -10.65
C PHE A 14 1.88 7.60 -9.83
N HIS A 15 1.95 7.45 -8.50
CA HIS A 15 2.38 8.50 -7.57
C HIS A 15 3.91 8.60 -7.43
N GLU A 16 4.67 7.76 -8.14
CA GLU A 16 6.14 7.63 -8.03
C GLU A 16 6.62 7.42 -6.58
N VAL A 17 5.83 6.69 -5.79
CA VAL A 17 6.14 6.41 -4.38
C VAL A 17 7.16 5.27 -4.33
N PRO A 18 8.32 5.44 -3.67
CA PRO A 18 9.23 4.34 -3.45
C PRO A 18 8.60 3.33 -2.47
N PHE A 19 8.45 2.08 -2.89
CA PHE A 19 7.93 1.01 -2.04
C PHE A 19 8.80 -0.24 -2.15
N LYS A 20 8.60 -1.14 -1.18
CA LYS A 20 9.18 -2.48 -1.19
C LYS A 20 8.05 -3.49 -1.15
N ASP A 21 8.01 -4.39 -2.13
CA ASP A 21 7.09 -5.51 -2.13
C ASP A 21 7.70 -6.77 -1.51
N TYR A 22 6.84 -7.57 -0.91
CA TYR A 22 7.18 -8.87 -0.35
C TYR A 22 6.19 -9.92 -0.86
N ASN A 23 6.71 -10.96 -1.50
CA ASN A 23 5.87 -11.99 -2.11
C ASN A 23 5.47 -13.06 -1.08
N VAL A 24 4.30 -12.88 -0.48
CA VAL A 24 3.69 -13.84 0.47
C VAL A 24 3.28 -15.19 -0.17
N LEU A 25 3.37 -15.35 -1.50
CA LEU A 25 3.08 -16.64 -2.14
C LEU A 25 4.27 -17.59 -2.09
N GLU A 26 5.48 -17.05 -1.95
CA GLU A 26 6.72 -17.84 -1.86
C GLU A 26 7.04 -18.25 -0.42
N ASP A 27 6.43 -17.58 0.56
CA ASP A 27 6.65 -17.82 1.99
C ASP A 27 5.31 -17.93 2.74
N GLN A 28 4.97 -19.14 3.17
CA GLN A 28 3.74 -19.39 3.92
C GLN A 28 3.78 -18.83 5.35
N ASP A 29 4.95 -18.80 5.98
CA ASP A 29 5.12 -18.24 7.33
C ASP A 29 4.89 -16.73 7.29
N LEU A 30 5.42 -16.04 6.27
CA LEU A 30 5.14 -14.63 6.04
C LEU A 30 3.64 -14.39 5.78
N ARG A 31 3.00 -15.24 4.98
CA ARG A 31 1.57 -15.14 4.65
C ARG A 31 0.67 -15.25 5.87
N GLU A 32 0.94 -16.20 6.75
CA GLU A 32 0.13 -16.40 7.96
C GLU A 32 0.52 -15.41 9.07
N GLY A 33 1.80 -15.06 9.15
CA GLY A 33 2.33 -14.08 10.09
C GLY A 33 1.76 -12.68 9.87
N VAL A 34 1.75 -12.20 8.62
CA VAL A 34 1.25 -10.86 8.30
C VAL A 34 -0.25 -10.72 8.62
N LYS A 35 -1.06 -11.74 8.34
CA LYS A 35 -2.50 -11.74 8.66
C LYS A 35 -2.78 -11.63 10.15
N LYS A 36 -1.99 -12.33 10.97
CA LYS A 36 -2.11 -12.27 12.44
C LYS A 36 -1.62 -10.95 12.98
N PHE A 37 -0.51 -10.43 12.45
CA PHE A 37 0.08 -9.16 12.86
C PHE A 37 -0.82 -7.97 12.55
N SER A 38 -1.41 -7.96 11.35
CA SER A 38 -2.31 -6.90 10.90
C SER A 38 -3.75 -7.02 11.41
N GLU A 39 -4.07 -8.13 12.08
CA GLU A 39 -5.44 -8.58 12.34
C GLU A 39 -6.33 -8.50 11.08
N TRP A 40 -5.75 -8.77 9.91
CA TRP A 40 -6.41 -8.59 8.61
C TRP A 40 -6.32 -9.86 7.76
N PRO A 41 -7.45 -10.43 7.32
CA PRO A 41 -7.46 -11.76 6.71
C PRO A 41 -7.01 -11.81 5.25
N THR A 42 -6.96 -10.66 4.55
CA THR A 42 -6.76 -10.59 3.10
C THR A 42 -5.42 -9.98 2.68
N ILE A 43 -5.05 -10.25 1.42
CA ILE A 43 -3.85 -9.76 0.73
C ILE A 43 -4.31 -9.13 -0.59
N PRO A 44 -3.71 -8.03 -1.08
CA PRO A 44 -2.52 -7.34 -0.56
C PRO A 44 -2.80 -6.52 0.71
N GLN A 45 -1.74 -6.26 1.48
CA GLN A 45 -1.74 -5.34 2.63
C GLN A 45 -0.68 -4.27 2.41
N VAL A 46 -1.01 -3.03 2.75
CA VAL A 46 -0.14 -1.86 2.59
C VAL A 46 0.19 -1.30 3.96
N TYR A 47 1.48 -1.02 4.14
CA TYR A 47 2.02 -0.41 5.34
C TYR A 47 2.78 0.84 4.96
N VAL A 48 2.58 1.91 5.73
CA VAL A 48 3.29 3.18 5.59
C VAL A 48 3.84 3.56 6.96
N ASN A 49 5.14 3.83 7.03
CA ASN A 49 5.85 4.11 8.29
C ASN A 49 5.65 3.05 9.39
N GLY A 50 5.47 1.78 9.00
CA GLY A 50 5.21 0.67 9.93
C GLY A 50 3.74 0.56 10.39
N THR A 51 2.88 1.48 9.98
CA THR A 51 1.45 1.47 10.29
C THR A 51 0.67 0.79 9.17
N PHE A 52 -0.26 -0.10 9.53
CA PHE A 52 -1.15 -0.73 8.56
C PHE A 52 -2.15 0.31 8.02
N VAL A 53 -2.19 0.45 6.70
CA VAL A 53 -3.10 1.39 6.01
C VAL A 53 -4.35 0.67 5.53
N GLY A 54 -4.18 -0.50 4.92
CA GLY A 54 -5.30 -1.24 4.34
C GLY A 54 -4.93 -2.20 3.23
N GLY A 55 -5.96 -2.71 2.56
CA GLY A 55 -5.83 -3.57 1.39
C GLY A 55 -5.94 -2.83 0.06
N SER A 56 -6.11 -3.59 -1.03
CA SER A 56 -6.24 -3.02 -2.37
C SER A 56 -7.42 -2.06 -2.52
N ASP A 57 -8.57 -2.36 -1.90
CA ASP A 57 -9.78 -1.57 -2.08
C ASP A 57 -9.64 -0.17 -1.45
N ILE A 58 -9.01 -0.09 -0.28
CA ILE A 58 -8.73 1.16 0.43
C ILE A 58 -7.79 2.04 -0.41
N MET A 59 -6.69 1.47 -0.90
CA MET A 59 -5.75 2.19 -1.77
C MET A 59 -6.44 2.74 -3.04
N VAL A 60 -7.31 1.94 -3.65
CA VAL A 60 -8.07 2.36 -4.83
C VAL A 60 -9.08 3.45 -4.49
N SER A 61 -9.74 3.39 -3.33
CA SER A 61 -10.67 4.43 -2.87
C SER A 61 -9.95 5.76 -2.69
N MET A 62 -8.89 5.77 -1.85
CA MET A 62 -8.10 6.97 -1.57
C MET A 62 -7.53 7.59 -2.85
N HIS A 63 -7.14 6.76 -3.82
CA HIS A 63 -6.68 7.25 -5.12
C HIS A 63 -7.78 7.93 -5.93
N LYS A 64 -8.99 7.36 -5.95
CA LYS A 64 -10.14 7.94 -6.66
C LYS A 64 -10.66 9.22 -6.01
N GLU A 65 -10.60 9.28 -4.69
CA GLU A 65 -11.01 10.43 -3.89
C GLU A 65 -9.96 11.55 -3.89
N GLY A 66 -8.72 11.24 -4.29
CA GLY A 66 -7.60 12.20 -4.33
C GLY A 66 -6.88 12.35 -2.98
N GLU A 67 -7.42 11.75 -1.92
CA GLU A 67 -6.90 11.80 -0.55
C GLU A 67 -5.55 11.07 -0.39
N ILE A 68 -5.20 10.17 -1.32
CA ILE A 68 -3.96 9.39 -1.22
C ILE A 68 -2.70 10.27 -1.25
N THR A 69 -2.71 11.37 -2.01
CA THR A 69 -1.57 12.28 -2.09
C THR A 69 -1.37 13.00 -0.76
N GLU A 70 -2.45 13.54 -0.19
CA GLU A 70 -2.42 14.20 1.12
C GLU A 70 -1.99 13.22 2.21
N PHE A 71 -2.49 11.99 2.17
CA PHE A 71 -2.06 10.94 3.08
C PHE A 71 -0.56 10.69 3.02
N PHE A 72 0.02 10.58 1.83
CA PHE A 72 1.47 10.40 1.69
C PHE A 72 2.25 11.63 2.18
N ASP A 73 1.77 12.83 1.90
CA ASP A 73 2.40 14.08 2.36
C ASP A 73 2.38 14.18 3.90
N GLU A 74 1.27 13.85 4.55
CA GLU A 74 1.15 13.77 6.01
C GLU A 74 2.10 12.74 6.61
N GLN A 75 2.32 11.62 5.90
CA GLN A 75 3.27 10.59 6.29
C GLN A 75 4.72 10.94 5.94
N GLY A 76 4.99 12.10 5.32
CA GLY A 76 6.31 12.53 4.89
C GLY A 76 6.89 11.66 3.77
N ILE A 77 6.03 11.01 2.99
CA ILE A 77 6.41 10.16 1.87
C ILE A 77 6.47 11.02 0.60
N PRO A 78 7.61 11.10 -0.09
CA PRO A 78 7.71 11.88 -1.31
C PRO A 78 6.87 11.23 -2.41
N THR A 79 6.00 12.02 -3.03
CA THR A 79 5.21 11.63 -4.20
C THR A 79 5.46 12.59 -5.36
N LYS A 80 5.12 12.18 -6.58
CA LYS A 80 5.13 13.05 -7.77
C LYS A 80 4.28 14.30 -7.62
N PHE A 81 3.20 14.21 -6.84
CA PHE A 81 2.19 15.25 -6.68
C PHE A 81 2.33 16.03 -5.37
N SER A 82 3.30 15.66 -4.53
CA SER A 82 3.67 16.38 -3.32
C SER A 82 4.11 17.78 -3.74
N GLU A 83 3.27 18.79 -3.51
CA GLU A 83 3.65 20.16 -3.79
C GLU A 83 4.81 20.51 -2.87
N LYS A 84 6.00 20.74 -3.46
CA LYS A 84 7.12 21.39 -2.77
C LYS A 84 6.64 22.76 -2.30
N LYS A 85 6.07 22.84 -1.11
CA LYS A 85 5.79 24.09 -0.43
C LYS A 85 7.05 24.62 0.24
#